data_AF-A0A1B6K0W7-F1
#
_entry.id   AF-A0A1B6K0W7-F1
#
_cell.length_a   1.000
_cell.length_b   1.000
_cell.length_c   1.000
_cell.angle_alpha   90.00
_cell.angle_beta   90.00
_cell.angle_gamma   90.00
#
_symmetry.space_group_name_H-M   'P 1'
#
loop_
_entity.id
_entity.type
_entity.pdbx_description
1 polymer ?
#
loop_
_entity_poly.entity_id
_entity_poly.type
_entity_poly.pdbx_seq_one_letter_code
_entity_poly.pdbx_strand_id
1 'polypeptide(L)'
;RYSTVMVHVRYTDWGLWCQVFAGISVSMGSFAAATLFGWVTPILPHLLSPESEIPMTPQEASWMISFAEFANLITPIPAGIMADRFGRKPMILVSAPLFSLGWCIIL
;
A
#
# COMPACT_ATOMS: atom_id res chain seq x y z
N ARG A 1 1.44 -0.73 47.08
CA ARG A 1 0.38 -0.28 46.15
C ARG A 1 0.86 0.74 45.11
N TYR A 2 1.95 1.47 45.34
CA TYR A 2 2.51 2.45 44.37
C TYR A 2 3.41 1.82 43.28
N SER A 3 4.00 0.66 43.54
CA SER A 3 4.93 -0.01 42.61
C SER A 3 4.24 -0.53 41.34
N THR A 4 2.97 -0.95 41.44
CA THR A 4 2.19 -1.46 40.28
C THR A 4 1.79 -0.35 39.32
N VAL A 5 1.55 0.87 39.82
CA VAL A 5 1.17 2.02 39.00
C VAL A 5 2.36 2.54 38.19
N MET A 6 3.56 2.62 38.78
CA MET A 6 4.76 3.02 38.04
C MET A 6 5.20 2.00 36.97
N VAL A 7 4.95 0.69 37.18
CA VAL A 7 5.22 -0.34 36.18
C VAL A 7 4.24 -0.24 35.00
N HIS A 8 2.97 0.10 35.26
CA HIS A 8 2.00 0.36 34.19
C HIS A 8 2.41 1.59 33.37
N VAL A 9 2.80 2.70 34.02
CA VAL A 9 3.21 3.95 33.34
C VAL A 9 4.47 3.77 32.48
N ARG A 10 5.51 3.05 32.94
CA ARG A 10 6.72 2.79 32.13
C ARG A 10 6.47 1.87 30.92
N TYR A 11 5.47 0.98 31.00
CA TYR A 11 5.08 0.15 29.86
C TYR A 11 4.30 0.96 28.81
N THR A 12 3.59 2.02 29.23
CA THR A 12 2.81 2.88 28.34
C THR A 12 3.70 3.72 27.43
N ASP A 13 4.79 4.30 27.92
CA ASP A 13 5.63 5.21 27.09
C ASP A 13 6.32 4.45 25.95
N TRP A 14 7.02 3.35 26.26
CA TRP A 14 7.69 2.53 25.25
C TRP A 14 6.69 1.85 24.29
N GLY A 15 5.59 1.34 24.84
CA GLY A 15 4.51 0.75 24.04
C GLY A 15 3.86 1.75 23.09
N LEU A 16 3.65 3.00 23.55
CA LEU A 16 3.09 4.09 22.75
C LEU A 16 4.01 4.44 21.58
N TRP A 17 5.31 4.61 21.82
CA TRP A 17 6.26 4.89 20.74
C TRP A 17 6.29 3.78 19.70
N CYS A 18 6.29 2.50 20.11
CA CYS A 18 6.19 1.38 19.18
C CYS A 18 4.89 1.39 18.37
N GLN A 19 3.75 1.75 18.98
CA GLN A 19 2.47 1.87 18.29
C GLN A 19 2.47 3.03 17.28
N VAL A 20 3.06 4.18 17.65
CA VAL A 20 3.22 5.33 16.74
C VAL A 20 4.07 4.95 15.54
N PHE A 21 5.22 4.30 15.73
CA PHE A 21 6.06 3.84 14.62
C PHE A 21 5.35 2.81 13.74
N ALA A 22 4.60 1.88 14.34
CA ALA A 22 3.80 0.92 13.58
C ALA A 22 2.72 1.62 12.76
N GLY A 23 2.03 2.62 13.34
CA GLY A 23 1.02 3.43 12.67
C GLY A 23 1.60 4.21 11.49
N ILE A 24 2.73 4.89 11.69
CA ILE A 24 3.45 5.61 10.62
C ILE A 24 3.82 4.66 9.48
N SER A 25 4.35 3.47 9.80
CA SER A 25 4.73 2.47 8.79
C SER A 25 3.55 2.02 7.94
N VAL A 26 2.39 1.81 8.55
CA VAL A 26 1.15 1.45 7.83
C VAL A 26 0.66 2.62 6.98
N SER A 27 0.67 3.85 7.52
CA SER A 27 0.27 5.05 6.79
C SER A 27 1.13 5.32 5.56
N MET A 28 2.44 5.04 5.63
CA MET A 28 3.32 5.11 4.46
C MET A 28 2.91 4.11 3.37
N GLY A 29 2.50 2.90 3.75
CA GLY A 29 1.95 1.92 2.80
C GLY A 29 0.67 2.42 2.13
N SER A 30 -0.25 3.01 2.90
CA SER A 30 -1.47 3.63 2.36
C SER A 30 -1.16 4.80 1.42
N PHE A 31 -0.15 5.62 1.75
CA PHE A 31 0.31 6.71 0.90
C PHE A 31 0.86 6.18 -0.44
N ALA A 32 1.71 5.15 -0.41
CA ALA A 32 2.23 4.51 -1.62
C ALA A 32 1.11 3.93 -2.50
N ALA A 33 0.09 3.32 -1.89
CA ALA A 33 -1.10 2.84 -2.60
C ALA A 33 -1.89 3.99 -3.25
N ALA A 34 -2.04 5.14 -2.57
CA ALA A 34 -2.71 6.30 -3.14
C ALA A 34 -1.97 6.86 -4.36
N THR A 35 -0.63 6.82 -4.37
CA THR A 35 0.17 7.22 -5.53
C THR A 35 -0.13 6.36 -6.77
N LEU A 36 -0.45 5.06 -6.59
CA LEU A 36 -0.87 4.16 -7.69
C LEU A 36 -2.21 4.55 -8.33
N PHE A 37 -3.08 5.28 -7.65
CA PHE A 37 -4.28 5.83 -8.29
C PHE A 37 -4.00 7.22 -8.86
N GLY A 38 -3.15 8.00 -8.18
CA GLY A 38 -2.76 9.33 -8.60
C GLY A 38 -2.03 9.38 -9.95
N TRP A 39 -1.13 8.42 -10.24
CA TRP A 39 -0.34 8.42 -11.48
C TRP A 39 -1.15 8.10 -12.73
N VAL A 40 -2.29 7.40 -12.61
CA VAL A 40 -3.14 7.05 -13.76
C VAL A 40 -3.74 8.30 -14.40
N THR A 41 -4.04 9.33 -13.60
CA THR A 41 -4.65 10.58 -14.07
C THR A 41 -3.81 11.32 -15.13
N PRO A 42 -2.52 11.64 -14.89
CA PRO A 42 -1.69 12.33 -15.89
C PRO A 42 -1.22 11.43 -17.04
N ILE A 43 -1.07 10.11 -16.81
CA ILE A 43 -0.55 9.21 -17.84
C ILE A 43 -1.62 8.84 -18.88
N LEU A 44 -2.88 8.73 -18.48
CA LEU A 44 -3.98 8.34 -19.36
C LEU A 44 -4.11 9.23 -20.61
N PRO A 45 -4.16 10.58 -20.53
CA PRO A 45 -4.19 11.42 -21.73
C PRO A 45 -2.90 11.33 -22.55
N HIS A 46 -1.76 11.03 -21.91
CA HIS A 46 -0.50 10.81 -22.62
C HIS A 46 -0.55 9.51 -23.44
N LEU A 47 -0.97 8.39 -22.84
CA LEU A 47 -1.06 7.07 -23.52
C LEU A 47 -2.11 7.03 -24.64
N LEU A 48 -3.16 7.85 -24.54
CA LEU A 48 -4.18 7.99 -25.59
C LEU A 48 -3.72 8.93 -26.72
N SER A 49 -2.63 9.67 -26.52
CA SER A 49 -2.06 10.53 -27.56
C SER A 49 -1.38 9.67 -28.63
N PRO A 50 -1.56 9.98 -29.92
CA PRO A 50 -0.86 9.30 -31.01
C PRO A 50 0.66 9.53 -31.01
N GLU A 51 1.16 10.50 -30.23
CA GLU A 51 2.60 10.76 -30.05
C GLU A 51 3.23 9.99 -28.88
N SER A 52 2.49 9.10 -28.22
CA SER A 52 3.02 8.33 -27.10
C SER A 52 3.94 7.20 -27.54
N GLU A 53 4.87 6.84 -26.65
CA GLU A 53 5.77 5.70 -26.85
C GLU A 53 5.02 4.36 -26.93
N ILE A 54 3.84 4.30 -26.30
CA ILE A 54 2.97 3.11 -26.26
C ILE A 54 1.52 3.58 -26.51
N PRO A 55 1.12 3.79 -27.78
CA PRO A 55 -0.21 4.26 -28.11
C PRO A 55 -1.25 3.22 -27.73
N MET A 56 -2.19 3.61 -26.88
CA MET A 56 -3.30 2.77 -26.45
C MET A 56 -4.62 3.31 -26.98
N THR A 57 -5.54 2.42 -27.30
CA THR A 57 -6.92 2.80 -27.58
C THR A 57 -7.68 3.11 -26.27
N PRO A 58 -8.73 3.94 -26.30
CA PRO A 58 -9.58 4.19 -25.13
C PRO A 58 -10.14 2.89 -24.52
N GLN A 59 -10.40 1.89 -25.35
CA GLN A 59 -10.90 0.58 -24.91
C GLN A 59 -9.85 -0.17 -24.10
N GLU A 60 -8.60 -0.22 -24.55
CA GLU A 60 -7.49 -0.88 -23.84
C GLU A 60 -7.19 -0.22 -22.50
N ALA A 61 -7.19 1.11 -22.47
CA ALA A 61 -6.99 1.87 -21.24
C ALA A 61 -8.12 1.62 -20.23
N SER A 62 -9.38 1.54 -20.71
CA SER A 62 -10.52 1.19 -19.85
C SER A 62 -10.38 -0.22 -19.27
N TRP A 63 -9.93 -1.19 -20.05
CA TRP A 63 -9.69 -2.56 -19.56
C TRP A 63 -8.57 -2.61 -18.52
N MET A 64 -7.47 -1.89 -18.76
CA MET A 64 -6.34 -1.78 -17.82
C MET A 64 -6.79 -1.27 -16.44
N ILE A 65 -7.55 -0.17 -16.41
CA ILE A 65 -8.07 0.40 -15.17
C ILE A 65 -9.08 -0.56 -14.51
N SER A 66 -9.96 -1.18 -15.30
CA SER A 66 -10.96 -2.12 -14.78
C SER A 66 -10.33 -3.34 -14.11
N PHE A 67 -9.26 -3.90 -14.70
CA PHE A 67 -8.52 -5.01 -14.08
C PHE A 67 -7.81 -4.58 -12.80
N ALA A 68 -7.27 -3.36 -12.75
CA ALA A 68 -6.65 -2.83 -11.54
C ALA A 68 -7.68 -2.67 -10.40
N GLU A 69 -8.89 -2.18 -10.69
CA GLU A 69 -9.97 -2.09 -9.69
C GLU A 69 -10.47 -3.48 -9.26
N PHE A 70 -10.58 -4.41 -10.20
CA PHE A 70 -10.95 -5.79 -9.91
C PHE A 70 -9.92 -6.47 -9.00
N ALA A 71 -8.62 -6.26 -9.26
CA ALA A 71 -7.55 -6.71 -8.39
C ALA A 71 -7.67 -6.09 -7.00
N ASN A 72 -8.00 -4.80 -6.89
CA ASN A 72 -8.22 -4.13 -5.61
C ASN A 72 -9.43 -4.70 -4.85
N LEU A 73 -10.46 -5.17 -5.55
CA LEU A 73 -11.61 -5.83 -4.93
C LEU A 73 -11.25 -7.22 -4.38
N ILE A 74 -10.46 -8.00 -5.12
CA ILE A 74 -10.14 -9.38 -4.75
C ILE A 74 -9.02 -9.46 -3.73
N THR A 75 -7.98 -8.64 -3.87
CA THR A 75 -6.73 -8.72 -3.08
C THR A 75 -6.91 -8.64 -1.55
N PRO A 76 -7.85 -7.87 -0.98
CA PRO A 76 -8.04 -7.78 0.47
C PRO A 76 -8.40 -9.11 1.13
N ILE A 77 -9.14 -9.99 0.43
CA ILE A 77 -9.58 -11.28 0.96
C ILE A 77 -8.38 -12.21 1.26
N PRO A 78 -7.52 -12.57 0.28
CA PRO A 78 -6.36 -13.38 0.55
C PRO A 78 -5.33 -12.63 1.42
N ALA A 79 -5.19 -11.31 1.27
CA ALA A 79 -4.26 -10.53 2.10
C ALA A 79 -4.64 -10.59 3.60
N GLY A 80 -5.93 -10.53 3.93
CA GLY A 80 -6.43 -10.68 5.30
C GLY A 80 -6.14 -12.07 5.86
N ILE A 81 -6.46 -13.13 5.11
CA ILE A 81 -6.20 -14.52 5.51
C ILE A 81 -4.69 -14.76 5.74
N MET A 82 -3.84 -14.22 4.86
CA MET A 82 -2.38 -14.32 5.00
C MET A 82 -1.87 -13.53 6.20
N ALA A 83 -2.41 -12.33 6.45
CA ALA A 83 -2.03 -11.51 7.61
C ALA A 83 -2.38 -12.18 8.94
N ASP A 84 -3.51 -12.90 8.99
CA ASP A 84 -3.92 -13.65 10.17
C ASP A 84 -3.07 -14.92 10.39
N ARG A 85 -2.60 -15.56 9.31
CA ARG A 85 -1.81 -16.80 9.38
C ARG A 85 -0.31 -16.57 9.61
N PHE A 86 0.30 -15.58 8.96
CA PHE A 86 1.73 -15.28 9.04
C PHE A 86 2.06 -14.17 10.06
N GLY A 87 1.04 -13.49 10.56
CA GLY A 87 1.17 -12.33 11.43
C GLY A 87 1.34 -11.02 10.65
N ARG A 88 0.99 -9.90 11.29
CA ARG A 88 0.92 -8.58 10.64
C ARG A 88 2.29 -7.97 10.29
N LYS A 89 3.32 -8.25 11.08
CA LYS A 89 4.68 -7.70 10.88
C LYS A 89 5.33 -8.09 9.55
N PRO A 90 5.42 -9.38 9.16
CA PRO A 90 6.02 -9.76 7.89
C PRO A 90 5.23 -9.22 6.69
N MET A 91 3.90 -9.15 6.77
CA MET A 91 3.08 -8.59 5.70
C MET A 91 3.37 -7.11 5.44
N ILE A 92 3.58 -6.31 6.49
CA ILE A 92 3.94 -4.90 6.37
C ILE A 92 5.37 -4.74 5.82
N LEU A 93 6.30 -5.63 6.19
CA LEU A 93 7.68 -5.57 5.68
C LEU A 93 7.78 -6.01 4.22
N VAL A 94 6.95 -6.96 3.77
CA VAL A 94 6.92 -7.46 2.39
C VAL A 94 6.23 -6.49 1.44
N SER A 95 5.29 -5.67 1.92
CA SER A 95 4.63 -4.69 1.05
C SER A 95 5.61 -3.65 0.49
N ALA A 96 6.59 -3.19 1.29
CA ALA A 96 7.58 -2.22 0.85
C ALA A 96 8.37 -2.64 -0.41
N PRO A 97 9.07 -3.79 -0.45
CA PRO A 97 9.79 -4.21 -1.65
C PRO A 97 8.86 -4.51 -2.83
N LEU A 98 7.65 -5.04 -2.59
CA LEU A 98 6.67 -5.27 -3.67
C LEU A 98 6.26 -3.95 -4.35
N PHE A 99 6.00 -2.90 -3.55
CA PHE A 99 5.71 -1.57 -4.07
C PHE A 99 6.90 -0.98 -4.82
N SER A 100 8.12 -1.10 -4.28
CA SER A 100 9.33 -0.61 -4.95
C SER A 100 9.55 -1.29 -6.30
N LEU A 101 9.38 -2.62 -6.37
CA LEU A 101 9.48 -3.36 -7.62
C LEU A 101 8.44 -2.91 -8.65
N GLY A 102 7.20 -2.66 -8.22
CA GLY A 102 6.14 -2.14 -9.09
C GLY A 102 6.51 -0.80 -9.73
N TRP A 103 7.05 0.13 -8.96
CA TRP A 103 7.54 1.42 -9.48
C TRP A 103 8.76 1.27 -10.38
N CYS A 104 9.67 0.34 -10.09
CA CYS A 104 10.83 0.06 -10.95
C CYS A 104 10.47 -0.52 -12.32
N ILE A 105 9.28 -1.10 -12.50
CA ILE A 105 8.80 -1.58 -13.81
C ILE A 105 8.23 -0.42 -14.65
N ILE A 106 7.69 0.60 -13.97
CA ILE A 106 7.04 1.75 -14.62
C ILE A 106 8.06 2.83 -15.02
N LEU A 107 9.09 3.05 -14.20
CA LEU A 107 10.21 3.95 -14.49
C LEU A 107 11.14 3.39 -15.56
#